data_AF-A0AAU5ZN97-F1
#
_entry.id   AF-A0AAU5ZN97-F1
#
_cell.length_a   1.000
_cell.length_b   1.000
_cell.length_c   1.000
_cell.angle_alpha   90.00
_cell.angle_beta   90.00
_cell.angle_gamma   90.00
#
_symmetry.space_group_name_H-M   'P 1'
#
loop_
_entity.id
_entity.type
_entity.pdbx_description
1 polymer ?
#
loop_
_entity_poly.entity_id
_entity_poly.type
_entity_poly.pdbx_seq_one_letter_code
_entity_poly.pdbx_strand_id
1 'polypeptide(L)'
;MTERVAAGTLRPGTVAAQRITVSGLRDGRPLLRFRATWYCATDLDRTWDLRATGWHVSIDGDAPLDIDLRFPAPLDRMAAMSPSYTANRAVNAVPVLCEASPGIRSTADLPHIVARLG
;
A
#
# COMPACT_ATOMS: atom_id res chain seq x y z
N MET A 1 -20.69 13.74 9.86
CA MET A 1 -21.31 13.51 8.54
C MET A 1 -21.84 12.09 8.42
N THR A 2 -22.80 11.84 7.52
CA THR A 2 -23.21 10.50 7.06
C THR A 2 -22.63 10.28 5.67
N GLU A 3 -21.91 9.18 5.45
CA GLU A 3 -21.30 8.85 4.14
C GLU A 3 -21.85 7.52 3.61
N ARG A 4 -22.07 7.41 2.30
CA ARG A 4 -22.58 6.20 1.65
C ARG A 4 -21.52 5.56 0.78
N VAL A 5 -21.17 4.32 1.09
CA VAL A 5 -20.26 3.48 0.31
C VAL A 5 -20.99 2.24 -0.22
N ALA A 6 -20.35 1.49 -1.12
CA ALA A 6 -20.93 0.25 -1.67
C ALA A 6 -21.30 -0.78 -0.58
N ALA A 7 -20.53 -0.81 0.52
CA ALA A 7 -20.76 -1.72 1.65
C ALA A 7 -21.87 -1.24 2.62
N GLY A 8 -22.43 -0.04 2.45
CA GLY A 8 -23.49 0.50 3.31
C GLY A 8 -23.29 1.96 3.72
N THR A 9 -23.98 2.36 4.78
CA THR A 9 -23.95 3.74 5.30
C THR A 9 -23.11 3.85 6.54
N LEU A 10 -22.13 4.76 6.51
CA LEU A 10 -21.32 5.16 7.67
C LEU A 10 -22.06 6.28 8.40
N ARG A 11 -22.43 6.04 9.66
CA ARG A 11 -23.18 6.99 10.49
C ARG A 11 -22.23 7.87 11.31
N PRO A 12 -22.67 9.07 11.74
CA PRO A 12 -21.90 9.87 12.70
C PRO A 12 -21.50 9.03 13.93
N GLY A 13 -20.26 9.20 14.40
CA GLY A 13 -19.70 8.46 15.54
C GLY A 13 -19.19 7.05 15.21
N THR A 14 -19.25 6.61 13.95
CA THR A 14 -18.66 5.34 13.49
C THR A 14 -17.28 5.53 12.85
N VAL A 15 -16.56 4.43 12.63
CA VAL A 15 -15.21 4.46 12.04
C VAL A 15 -15.30 4.64 10.52
N ALA A 16 -14.83 5.79 10.03
CA ALA A 16 -14.73 6.08 8.60
C ALA A 16 -13.30 5.94 8.03
N ALA A 17 -12.30 5.76 8.89
CA ALA A 17 -10.91 5.61 8.49
C ALA A 17 -10.06 4.90 9.55
N GLN A 18 -8.96 4.30 9.12
CA GLN A 18 -7.95 3.68 9.95
C GLN A 18 -6.55 4.11 9.48
N ARG A 19 -5.67 4.38 10.45
CA ARG A 19 -4.24 4.61 10.20
C ARG A 19 -3.42 3.69 11.06
N ILE A 20 -2.60 2.86 10.43
CA ILE A 20 -1.64 1.97 11.09
C ILE A 20 -0.24 2.48 10.82
N THR A 21 0.58 2.59 11.86
CA THR A 21 2.00 2.91 11.75
C THR A 21 2.81 1.77 12.33
N VAL A 22 3.74 1.25 11.54
CA VAL A 22 4.74 0.25 11.96
C VAL A 22 6.11 0.90 11.82
N SER A 23 6.91 0.88 12.88
CA SER A 23 8.28 1.41 12.85
C SER A 23 9.28 0.32 13.19
N GLY A 24 10.26 0.12 12.32
CA GLY A 24 11.46 -0.66 12.61
C GLY A 24 12.49 0.22 13.27
N LEU A 25 12.99 -0.19 14.44
CA LEU A 25 14.01 0.53 15.19
C LEU A 25 15.38 -0.13 14.98
N ARG A 26 16.43 0.69 14.93
CA ARG A 26 17.83 0.28 15.03
C ARG A 26 18.49 1.15 16.10
N ASP A 27 19.13 0.51 17.08
CA ASP A 27 19.77 1.21 18.21
C ASP A 27 18.83 2.20 18.93
N GLY A 28 17.56 1.80 19.10
CA GLY A 28 16.51 2.60 19.73
C GLY A 28 15.96 3.74 18.88
N ARG A 29 16.43 3.92 17.64
CA ARG A 29 16.00 4.99 16.72
C ARG A 29 15.20 4.44 15.54
N PRO A 30 14.11 5.10 15.09
CA PRO A 30 13.40 4.68 13.89
C PRO A 30 14.30 4.69 12.66
N LEU A 31 14.44 3.54 11.99
CA LEU A 31 15.17 3.39 10.73
C LEU A 31 14.22 3.30 9.54
N LEU A 32 13.08 2.61 9.71
CA LEU A 32 12.06 2.43 8.70
C LEU A 32 10.69 2.66 9.31
N ARG A 33 9.83 3.41 8.62
CA ARG A 33 8.43 3.59 9.01
C ARG A 33 7.52 3.27 7.84
N PHE A 34 6.57 2.38 8.07
CA PHE A 34 5.44 2.15 7.18
C PHE A 34 4.18 2.73 7.80
N ARG A 35 3.46 3.57 7.05
CA ARG A 35 2.18 4.15 7.47
C ARG A 35 1.11 3.89 6.42
N ALA A 36 0.18 2.99 6.73
CA ALA A 36 -0.99 2.76 5.91
C ALA A 36 -2.17 3.58 6.43
N THR A 37 -2.83 4.31 5.54
CA THR A 37 -4.08 5.01 5.85
C THR A 37 -5.14 4.52 4.88
N TRP A 38 -6.20 3.91 5.41
CA TRP A 38 -7.38 3.51 4.65
C TRP A 38 -8.55 4.33 5.14
N TYR A 39 -9.33 4.88 4.23
CA TYR A 39 -10.44 5.75 4.58
C TYR A 39 -11.57 5.61 3.55
N CYS A 40 -12.79 5.81 4.03
CA CYS A 40 -14.00 5.88 3.22
C CYS A 40 -14.52 7.32 3.11
N ALA A 41 -14.10 8.22 4.00
CA ALA A 41 -14.45 9.64 3.99
C ALA A 41 -13.24 10.49 4.41
N THR A 42 -13.25 11.76 4.02
CA THR A 42 -12.20 12.73 4.38
C THR A 42 -12.62 13.69 5.49
N ASP A 43 -13.93 13.84 5.74
CA ASP A 43 -14.47 14.53 6.92
C ASP A 43 -14.28 13.66 8.17
N LEU A 44 -13.11 13.78 8.78
CA LEU A 44 -12.70 13.02 9.96
C LEU A 44 -12.49 13.97 11.14
N ASP A 45 -12.69 13.48 12.36
CA ASP A 45 -12.33 14.18 13.60
C ASP A 45 -10.81 14.37 13.75
N ARG A 46 -10.02 13.67 12.93
CA ARG A 46 -8.56 13.79 12.88
C ARG A 46 -8.11 14.62 11.70
N THR A 47 -7.23 15.58 11.97
CA THR A 47 -6.56 16.39 10.96
C THR A 47 -5.42 15.60 10.31
N TRP A 48 -5.80 14.62 9.50
CA TRP A 48 -4.86 13.81 8.73
C TRP A 48 -4.66 14.41 7.35
N ASP A 49 -3.40 14.56 6.96
CA ASP A 49 -3.07 14.73 5.54
C ASP A 49 -3.37 13.40 4.82
N LEU A 50 -4.46 13.39 4.06
CA LEU A 50 -4.97 12.25 3.29
C LEU A 50 -4.60 12.45 1.83
N ARG A 51 -3.73 11.58 1.31
CA ARG A 51 -3.44 11.52 -0.12
C ARG A 51 -4.58 10.81 -0.86
N ALA A 52 -4.89 11.30 -2.06
CA ALA A 52 -6.00 10.80 -2.87
C ALA A 52 -5.89 9.31 -3.22
N THR A 53 -4.73 8.88 -3.75
CA THR A 53 -4.41 7.48 -4.04
C THR A 53 -2.91 7.23 -3.93
N GLY A 54 -2.52 5.96 -4.01
CA GLY A 54 -1.13 5.59 -4.25
C GLY A 54 -0.27 5.46 -3.01
N TRP A 55 1.03 5.56 -3.22
CA TRP A 55 2.06 5.45 -2.20
C TRP A 55 3.00 6.64 -2.25
N HIS A 56 3.65 6.86 -1.12
CA HIS A 56 4.70 7.85 -1.01
C HIS A 56 5.85 7.25 -0.26
N VAL A 57 7.05 7.53 -0.75
CA VAL A 57 8.30 7.04 -0.21
C VAL A 57 9.21 8.25 -0.04
N SER A 58 9.56 8.53 1.21
CA SER A 58 10.62 9.49 1.55
C SER A 58 11.83 8.70 2.03
N ILE A 59 13.01 9.06 1.51
CA ILE A 59 14.29 8.48 1.91
C ILE A 59 15.19 9.63 2.34
N ASP A 60 15.63 9.58 3.59
CA ASP A 60 16.63 10.49 4.15
C ASP A 60 18.01 9.82 4.10
N GLY A 61 19.07 10.58 3.78
CA GLY A 61 20.43 10.06 3.69
C GLY A 61 21.35 10.93 2.86
N ASP A 62 22.44 10.35 2.38
CA ASP A 62 23.41 10.97 1.46
C ASP A 62 22.93 10.99 -0.01
N ALA A 63 21.91 10.21 -0.34
CA ALA A 63 21.18 10.23 -1.60
C ALA A 63 19.65 10.31 -1.34
N PRO A 64 19.14 11.47 -0.93
CA PRO A 64 17.73 11.60 -0.52
C PRO A 64 16.78 11.47 -1.72
N LEU A 65 15.61 10.87 -1.49
CA LEU A 65 14.54 10.74 -2.48
C LEU A 65 13.19 11.11 -1.87
N ASP A 66 12.37 11.80 -2.64
CA ASP A 66 10.96 12.06 -2.35
C ASP A 66 10.12 11.62 -3.56
N ILE A 67 9.32 10.57 -3.38
CA ILE A 67 8.66 9.86 -4.47
C ILE A 67 7.17 9.70 -4.18
N ASP A 68 6.34 10.23 -5.08
CA ASP A 68 4.90 9.97 -5.11
C ASP A 68 4.52 9.02 -6.26
N LEU A 69 4.05 7.82 -5.90
CA LEU A 69 3.51 6.84 -6.82
C LEU A 69 1.99 6.94 -6.81
N ARG A 70 1.41 7.66 -7.76
CA ARG A 70 -0.04 7.83 -7.88
C ARG A 70 -0.67 6.64 -8.59
N PHE A 71 -1.91 6.30 -8.25
CA PHE A 71 -2.74 5.38 -9.03
C PHE A 71 -3.65 6.22 -9.93
N PRO A 72 -3.30 6.42 -11.22
CA PRO A 72 -4.03 7.30 -12.13
C PRO A 72 -5.27 6.59 -12.67
N ALA A 73 -6.19 6.24 -11.78
CA ALA A 73 -7.41 5.56 -12.12
C ALA A 73 -8.59 6.30 -11.47
N PRO A 74 -9.70 6.47 -12.20
CA PRO A 74 -10.87 7.14 -11.65
C PRO A 74 -11.48 6.28 -10.53
N LEU A 75 -12.04 6.94 -9.51
CA LEU A 75 -12.49 6.29 -8.28
C LEU A 75 -13.54 5.19 -8.52
N ASP A 76 -14.44 5.40 -9.48
CA ASP A 76 -15.45 4.43 -9.91
C ASP A 76 -14.86 3.15 -10.51
N ARG A 77 -13.63 3.21 -11.02
CA ARG A 77 -12.88 2.05 -11.54
C ARG A 77 -11.87 1.48 -10.53
N MET A 78 -11.67 2.12 -9.38
CA MET A 78 -10.60 1.72 -8.46
C MET A 78 -10.79 0.33 -7.88
N ALA A 79 -12.04 -0.07 -7.62
CA ALA A 79 -12.34 -1.43 -7.16
C ALA A 79 -11.92 -2.52 -8.17
N ALA A 80 -12.00 -2.22 -9.48
CA ALA A 80 -11.60 -3.16 -10.53
C ALA A 80 -10.09 -3.15 -10.80
N MET A 81 -9.42 -2.01 -10.61
CA MET A 81 -8.01 -1.84 -10.96
C MET A 81 -7.03 -2.07 -9.80
N SER A 82 -7.36 -1.57 -8.60
CA SER A 82 -6.43 -1.60 -7.47
C SER A 82 -6.02 -3.02 -7.01
N PRO A 83 -6.86 -4.08 -7.11
CA PRO A 83 -6.42 -5.43 -6.75
C PRO A 83 -5.22 -5.92 -7.57
N SER A 84 -5.06 -5.43 -8.80
CA SER A 84 -3.95 -5.80 -9.68
C SER A 84 -2.60 -5.36 -9.13
N TYR A 85 -2.51 -4.25 -8.37
CA TYR A 85 -1.24 -3.84 -7.73
C TYR A 85 -0.71 -4.86 -6.72
N THR A 86 -1.60 -5.70 -6.17
CA THR A 86 -1.24 -6.82 -5.30
C THR A 86 -1.09 -8.11 -6.10
N ALA A 87 -2.08 -8.44 -6.95
CA ALA A 87 -2.15 -9.71 -7.65
C ALA A 87 -1.04 -9.89 -8.68
N ASN A 88 -0.65 -8.84 -9.41
CA ASN A 88 0.34 -8.93 -10.47
C ASN A 88 1.68 -9.45 -9.96
N ARG A 89 2.12 -9.02 -8.77
CA ARG A 89 3.38 -9.48 -8.18
C ARG A 89 3.35 -10.97 -7.85
N ALA A 90 2.19 -11.48 -7.39
CA ALA A 90 2.02 -12.90 -7.10
C ALA A 90 2.00 -13.75 -8.38
N VAL A 91 1.27 -13.31 -9.42
CA VAL A 91 1.21 -14.01 -10.71
C VAL A 91 2.58 -14.04 -11.39
N ASN A 92 3.28 -12.91 -11.43
CA ASN A 92 4.62 -12.83 -12.04
C ASN A 92 5.67 -13.65 -11.28
N ALA A 93 5.44 -13.97 -10.01
CA ALA A 93 6.34 -14.81 -9.21
C ALA A 93 6.23 -16.30 -9.53
N VAL A 94 5.13 -16.77 -10.16
CA VAL A 94 4.87 -18.21 -10.35
C VAL A 94 6.03 -18.94 -11.03
N PRO A 95 6.59 -18.48 -12.17
CA PRO A 95 7.69 -19.20 -12.82
C PRO A 95 8.95 -19.26 -11.94
N VAL A 96 9.27 -18.16 -11.25
CA VAL A 96 10.42 -18.06 -10.35
C VAL A 96 10.27 -19.03 -9.17
N LEU A 97 9.05 -19.20 -8.65
CA LEU A 97 8.77 -20.11 -7.55
C LEU A 97 8.80 -21.58 -8.00
N CYS A 98 8.36 -21.90 -9.22
CA CYS A 98 8.45 -23.25 -9.76
C CYS A 98 9.90 -23.74 -9.92
N GLU A 99 10.85 -22.83 -10.16
CA GLU A 99 12.28 -23.12 -10.28
C GLU A 99 13.03 -23.08 -8.94
N ALA A 100 12.41 -22.54 -7.88
CA ALA A 100 13.04 -22.38 -6.58
C ALA A 100 13.16 -23.70 -5.81
N SER A 101 14.21 -23.85 -5.00
CA SER A 101 14.33 -25.00 -4.10
C SER A 101 13.24 -24.99 -3.01
N PRO A 102 12.76 -26.17 -2.56
CA PRO A 102 11.70 -26.27 -1.56
C PRO A 102 11.98 -25.54 -0.24
N GLY A 103 10.91 -25.05 0.40
CA GLY A 103 10.94 -24.40 1.72
C GLY A 103 10.35 -22.99 1.70
N ILE A 104 10.33 -22.34 2.88
CA ILE A 104 9.92 -20.94 3.00
C ILE A 104 11.03 -20.07 2.37
N ARG A 105 10.64 -19.16 1.47
CA ARG A 105 11.51 -18.21 0.79
C ARG A 105 10.93 -16.81 0.87
N SER A 106 11.80 -15.83 1.04
CA SER A 106 11.47 -14.41 0.91
C SER A 106 11.80 -13.92 -0.50
N THR A 107 11.32 -12.73 -0.85
CA THR A 107 11.67 -12.09 -2.12
C THR A 107 13.15 -11.73 -2.23
N ALA A 108 13.88 -11.67 -1.12
CA ALA A 108 15.32 -11.44 -1.12
C ALA A 108 16.12 -12.70 -1.49
N ASP A 109 15.51 -13.89 -1.37
CA ASP A 109 16.14 -15.18 -1.68
C ASP A 109 15.93 -15.60 -3.14
N LEU A 110 15.19 -14.80 -3.91
CA LEU A 110 14.75 -15.10 -5.27
C LEU A 110 15.35 -14.10 -6.27
N PRO A 111 15.50 -14.47 -7.56
CA PRO A 111 15.84 -13.51 -8.60
C PRO A 111 14.77 -12.41 -8.71
N HIS A 112 15.15 -11.28 -9.30
CA HIS A 112 14.24 -10.15 -9.47
C HIS A 112 13.00 -10.55 -10.28
N ILE A 113 11.82 -10.36 -9.70
CA ILE A 113 10.54 -10.71 -10.33
C ILE A 113 10.10 -9.54 -11.20
N VAL A 114 10.14 -9.75 -12.52
CA VAL A 114 9.68 -8.79 -13.53
C VAL A 114 8.42 -9.30 -14.23
N ALA A 115 7.66 -8.39 -14.83
CA ALA A 115 6.52 -8.77 -15.64
C ALA A 115 6.97 -9.49 -16.91
N ARG A 116 6.28 -10.57 -17.28
CA ARG A 116 6.39 -11.19 -18.61
C ARG A 116 5.34 -10.55 -19.51
N LEU A 117 5.79 -9.78 -20.50
CA LEU A 117 4.91 -8.95 -21.34
C LEU A 117 4.45 -9.64 -22.64
N GLY A 118 4.87 -10.89 -22.88
CA GLY A 118 4.72 -11.58 -24.17
C GLY A 118 6.02 -11.50 -24.95
#